data_AF-A0A7S3EVN6-F1
#
_entry.id   AF-A0A7S3EVN6-F1
#
_cell.length_a   1.000
_cell.length_b   1.000
_cell.length_c   1.000
_cell.angle_alpha   90.00
_cell.angle_beta   90.00
_cell.angle_gamma   90.00
#
_symmetry.space_group_name_H-M   'P 1'
#
loop_
_entity.id
_entity.type
_entity.pdbx_description
1 polymer ?
#
loop_
_entity_poly.entity_id
_entity_poly.type
_entity_poly.pdbx_seq_one_letter_code
_entity_poly.pdbx_strand_id
1 'polypeptide(L)'
;CDMCMLIDLQLKRALQATKDELELSHDAAQRKQKAIDGVQKAQTKRWLKQEYKVALAAAVEERLENVCDQANLTDHVCWKVSSSMPTEIAAVHQKWQPVGGSTFDRGDCKKEGTARCRLIVEEHAEPLLRASLDGKGVAACAKLLPLCEEARSAAMLLVEERHSPKVTPKAEESQPPPPTEKDEV
;
A
#
# COMPACT_ATOMS: atom_id res chain seq x y z
N CYS A 1 -3.41 11.69 11.99
CA CYS A 1 -3.87 11.95 10.62
C CYS A 1 -2.77 11.61 9.62
N ASP A 2 -1.72 12.43 9.52
CA ASP A 2 -0.58 12.25 8.60
C ASP A 2 -0.03 10.80 8.55
N MET A 3 0.28 10.19 9.70
CA MET A 3 0.77 8.81 9.73
C MET A 3 -0.24 7.77 9.23
N CYS A 4 -1.53 7.91 9.57
CA CYS A 4 -2.56 7.00 9.08
C CYS A 4 -2.68 7.08 7.56
N MET A 5 -2.56 8.29 7.01
CA MET A 5 -2.58 8.51 5.57
C MET A 5 -1.38 7.88 4.87
N LEU A 6 -0.19 7.98 5.46
CA LEU A 6 0.99 7.31 4.94
C LEU A 6 0.85 5.78 5.01
N ILE A 7 0.26 5.24 6.08
CA ILE A 7 -0.07 3.81 6.18
C ILE A 7 -1.01 3.41 5.05
N ASP A 8 -2.16 4.08 4.88
CA ASP A 8 -3.12 3.78 3.80
C ASP A 8 -2.47 3.84 2.42
N LEU A 9 -1.61 4.83 2.17
CA LEU A 9 -0.86 4.92 0.92
C LEU A 9 0.03 3.70 0.68
N GLN A 10 0.74 3.22 1.71
CA GLN A 10 1.56 2.01 1.59
C GLN A 10 0.70 0.76 1.32
N LEU A 11 -0.47 0.66 1.95
CA LEU A 11 -1.41 -0.44 1.72
C LEU A 11 -1.98 -0.40 0.28
N LYS A 12 -2.33 0.80 -0.22
CA LYS A 12 -2.75 1.01 -1.61
C LYS A 12 -1.67 0.64 -2.61
N ARG A 13 -0.41 0.97 -2.34
CA ARG A 13 0.72 0.58 -3.19
C ARG A 13 0.87 -0.94 -3.26
N ALA A 14 0.78 -1.64 -2.12
CA ALA A 14 0.81 -3.11 -2.08
C ALA A 14 -0.37 -3.73 -2.85
N LEU A 15 -1.58 -3.18 -2.68
CA LEU A 15 -2.75 -3.58 -3.46
C LEU A 15 -2.53 -3.41 -4.95
N GLN A 16 -2.07 -2.25 -5.39
CA GLN A 16 -1.89 -1.99 -6.81
C GLN A 16 -0.82 -2.90 -7.42
N ALA A 17 0.32 -3.07 -6.75
CA ALA A 17 1.36 -3.99 -7.22
C ALA A 17 0.83 -5.42 -7.38
N THR A 18 0.07 -5.92 -6.40
CA THR A 18 -0.53 -7.26 -6.44
C THR A 18 -1.59 -7.37 -7.55
N LYS A 19 -2.40 -6.32 -7.77
CA LYS A 19 -3.35 -6.28 -8.89
C LYS A 19 -2.63 -6.38 -10.24
N ASP A 20 -1.55 -5.62 -10.41
CA ASP A 20 -0.76 -5.60 -11.64
C ASP A 20 -0.14 -7.00 -11.91
N GLU A 21 0.41 -7.65 -10.88
CA GLU A 21 0.94 -9.03 -10.99
C GLU A 21 -0.15 -10.07 -11.33
N LEU A 22 -1.33 -9.93 -10.75
CA LEU A 22 -2.46 -10.83 -10.99
C LEU A 22 -3.10 -10.60 -12.35
N GLU A 23 -3.08 -9.39 -12.91
CA GLU A 23 -3.53 -9.12 -14.28
C GLU A 23 -2.66 -9.85 -15.31
N LEU A 24 -1.34 -9.81 -15.13
CA LEU A 24 -0.40 -10.60 -15.96
C LEU A 24 -0.71 -12.10 -15.90
N SER A 25 -1.01 -12.60 -14.69
CA SER A 25 -1.36 -14.00 -14.45
C SER A 25 -2.73 -14.37 -15.04
N HIS A 26 -3.71 -13.47 -14.97
CA HIS A 26 -5.03 -13.64 -15.56
C HIS A 26 -4.95 -13.75 -17.07
N ASP A 27 -4.17 -12.89 -17.74
CA ASP A 27 -3.98 -12.93 -19.19
C ASP A 27 -3.32 -14.23 -19.65
N ALA A 28 -2.34 -14.72 -18.90
CA ALA A 28 -1.71 -16.02 -19.14
C ALA A 28 -2.71 -17.18 -18.98
N ALA A 29 -3.56 -17.15 -17.95
CA ALA A 29 -4.59 -18.16 -17.70
C ALA A 29 -5.71 -18.13 -18.75
N GLN A 30 -6.14 -16.94 -19.18
CA GLN A 30 -7.19 -16.76 -20.18
C GLN A 30 -6.76 -17.29 -21.56
N ARG A 31 -5.48 -17.16 -21.92
CA ARG A 31 -4.92 -17.79 -23.14
C ARG A 31 -5.05 -19.31 -23.09
N LYS A 32 -4.78 -19.94 -21.94
CA LYS A 32 -4.90 -21.39 -21.74
C LYS A 32 -6.36 -21.88 -21.73
N GLN A 33 -7.30 -21.08 -21.23
CA GLN A 33 -8.74 -21.42 -21.20
C GLN A 33 -9.42 -21.49 -22.56
N LYS A 34 -8.83 -20.92 -23.63
CA LYS A 34 -9.44 -20.97 -24.97
C LYS A 34 -9.63 -22.41 -25.48
N ALA A 35 -8.84 -23.36 -24.98
CA ALA A 35 -8.86 -24.77 -25.36
C ALA A 35 -9.72 -25.69 -24.48
N ILE A 36 -10.47 -25.15 -23.50
CA ILE A 36 -11.10 -25.92 -22.42
C ILE A 36 -12.65 -25.85 -22.49
N ASP A 37 -13.34 -26.91 -22.05
CA ASP A 37 -14.81 -27.02 -22.05
C ASP A 37 -15.54 -26.05 -21.11
N GLY A 38 -16.83 -25.81 -21.37
CA GLY A 38 -17.65 -24.79 -20.70
C GLY A 38 -17.78 -24.92 -19.17
N VAL A 39 -17.85 -26.14 -18.65
CA VAL A 39 -17.95 -26.40 -17.20
C VAL A 39 -16.62 -26.11 -16.48
N GLN A 40 -15.52 -26.54 -17.07
CA GLN A 40 -14.18 -26.25 -16.56
C GLN A 40 -13.90 -24.74 -16.61
N LYS A 41 -14.31 -24.03 -17.68
CA LYS A 41 -14.26 -22.56 -17.74
C LYS A 41 -14.97 -21.88 -16.57
N ALA A 42 -16.17 -22.35 -16.19
CA ALA A 42 -16.92 -21.77 -15.08
C ALA A 42 -16.27 -22.04 -13.71
N GLN A 43 -15.76 -23.24 -13.48
CA GLN A 43 -15.02 -23.59 -12.26
C GLN A 43 -13.73 -22.78 -12.14
N THR A 44 -12.92 -22.71 -13.20
CA THR A 44 -11.69 -21.93 -13.19
C THR A 44 -11.96 -20.44 -13.00
N LYS A 45 -13.03 -19.88 -13.57
CA LYS A 45 -13.42 -18.48 -13.34
C LYS A 45 -13.78 -18.19 -11.88
N ARG A 46 -14.50 -19.11 -11.21
CA ARG A 46 -14.82 -18.97 -9.78
C ARG A 46 -13.58 -19.10 -8.92
N TRP A 47 -12.72 -20.07 -9.22
CA TRP A 47 -11.45 -20.26 -8.54
C TRP A 47 -10.55 -19.02 -8.65
N LEU A 48 -10.33 -18.51 -9.87
CA LEU A 48 -9.53 -17.31 -10.11
C LEU A 48 -10.03 -16.10 -9.31
N LYS A 49 -11.35 -15.90 -9.19
CA LYS A 49 -11.91 -14.81 -8.38
C LYS A 49 -11.64 -14.96 -6.89
N GLN A 50 -11.65 -16.19 -6.39
CA GLN A 50 -11.39 -16.47 -4.99
C GLN A 50 -9.90 -16.25 -4.68
N GLU A 51 -9.02 -16.84 -5.49
CA GLU A 51 -7.57 -16.65 -5.36
C GLU A 51 -7.19 -15.18 -5.44
N TYR A 52 -7.78 -14.42 -6.37
CA TYR A 52 -7.54 -13.00 -6.50
C TYR A 52 -7.84 -12.23 -5.20
N LYS A 53 -8.98 -12.51 -4.57
CA LYS A 53 -9.35 -11.85 -3.30
C LYS A 53 -8.42 -12.24 -2.17
N VAL A 54 -8.05 -13.51 -2.08
CA VAL A 54 -7.14 -14.02 -1.05
C VAL A 54 -5.75 -13.39 -1.20
N ALA A 55 -5.22 -13.33 -2.42
CA ALA A 55 -3.94 -12.70 -2.71
C ALA A 55 -3.93 -11.21 -2.36
N LEU A 56 -4.98 -10.46 -2.71
CA LEU A 56 -5.09 -9.05 -2.33
C LEU A 56 -5.16 -8.84 -0.82
N ALA A 57 -5.90 -9.69 -0.10
CA ALA A 57 -5.96 -9.62 1.36
C ALA A 57 -4.59 -9.91 1.98
N ALA A 58 -3.94 -11.01 1.58
CA ALA A 58 -2.62 -11.39 2.07
C ALA A 58 -1.57 -10.29 1.83
N ALA A 59 -1.57 -9.65 0.66
CA ALA A 59 -0.65 -8.57 0.35
C ALA A 59 -0.85 -7.33 1.25
N VAL A 60 -2.10 -7.03 1.63
CA VAL A 60 -2.40 -5.93 2.57
C VAL A 60 -2.01 -6.31 3.99
N GLU A 61 -2.29 -7.54 4.42
CA GLU A 61 -1.90 -8.06 5.74
C GLU A 61 -0.38 -7.97 5.92
N GLU A 62 0.38 -8.57 4.99
CA GLU A 62 1.85 -8.55 5.03
C GLU A 62 2.39 -7.11 5.02
N ARG A 63 1.79 -6.23 4.21
CA ARG A 63 2.20 -4.82 4.17
C ARG A 63 1.93 -4.11 5.49
N LEU A 64 0.79 -4.38 6.12
CA LEU A 64 0.39 -3.74 7.37
C LEU A 64 1.27 -4.18 8.55
N GLU A 65 1.68 -5.45 8.60
CA GLU A 65 2.54 -6.01 9.64
C GLU A 65 3.90 -5.30 9.72
N ASN A 66 4.48 -4.94 8.58
CA ASN A 66 5.81 -4.34 8.51
C ASN A 66 5.82 -2.84 8.18
N VAL A 67 4.66 -2.20 8.01
CA VAL A 67 4.56 -0.81 7.51
C VAL A 67 5.37 0.17 8.35
N CYS A 68 5.38 -0.01 9.67
CA CYS A 68 6.04 0.91 10.62
C CYS A 68 7.56 0.79 10.67
N ASP A 69 8.11 -0.32 10.19
CA ASP A 69 9.55 -0.56 10.16
C ASP A 69 10.18 -0.11 8.82
N GLN A 70 9.36 0.32 7.86
CA GLN A 70 9.85 0.84 6.59
C GLN A 70 10.47 2.23 6.76
N ALA A 71 11.76 2.34 6.49
CA ALA A 71 12.53 3.57 6.65
C ALA A 71 11.97 4.75 5.85
N ASN A 72 11.32 4.48 4.72
CA ASN A 72 10.72 5.48 3.85
C ASN A 72 9.40 6.04 4.39
N LEU A 73 8.67 5.32 5.27
CA LEU A 73 7.39 5.79 5.79
C LEU A 73 7.56 7.12 6.54
N THR A 74 8.53 7.18 7.47
CA THR A 74 8.79 8.36 8.28
C THR A 74 9.59 9.42 7.53
N ASP A 75 10.28 9.07 6.44
CA ASP A 75 11.02 10.04 5.63
C ASP A 75 10.11 11.11 5.00
N HIS A 76 8.87 10.74 4.67
CA HIS A 76 7.89 11.67 4.13
C HIS A 76 7.54 12.80 5.11
N VAL A 77 7.57 12.55 6.42
CA VAL A 77 7.26 13.57 7.45
C VAL A 77 8.49 14.16 8.11
N CYS A 78 9.62 13.44 8.12
CA CYS A 78 10.85 13.79 8.83
C CYS A 78 11.93 14.40 7.95
N TRP A 79 11.58 15.40 7.15
CA TRP A 79 12.53 16.16 6.35
C TRP A 79 12.54 17.63 6.75
N LYS A 80 13.67 18.28 6.48
CA LYS A 80 13.86 19.68 6.82
C LYS A 80 13.09 20.53 5.81
N VAL A 81 12.10 21.27 6.29
CA VAL A 81 11.38 22.25 5.46
C VAL A 81 12.37 23.29 4.94
N SER A 82 12.60 23.32 3.62
CA SER A 82 13.31 24.39 2.93
C SER A 82 12.34 25.50 2.54
N SER A 83 12.87 26.72 2.35
CA SER A 83 12.12 27.88 1.88
C SER A 83 11.60 27.74 0.43
N SER A 84 12.01 26.71 -0.30
CA SER A 84 11.62 26.45 -1.69
C SER A 84 10.37 25.56 -1.83
N MET A 85 9.75 25.16 -0.72
CA MET A 85 8.60 24.28 -0.73
C MET A 85 7.27 25.03 -0.90
N PRO A 86 6.27 24.42 -1.56
CA PRO A 86 4.89 24.89 -1.51
C PRO A 86 4.41 25.03 -0.06
N THR A 87 3.71 26.13 0.24
CA THR A 87 3.24 26.52 1.57
C THR A 87 2.37 25.45 2.24
N GLU A 88 1.60 24.71 1.44
CA GLU A 88 0.73 23.61 1.88
C GLU A 88 1.52 22.41 2.42
N ILE A 89 2.63 22.08 1.75
CA ILE A 89 3.54 21.00 2.14
C ILE A 89 4.31 21.43 3.39
N ALA A 90 4.84 22.66 3.40
CA ALA A 90 5.53 23.23 4.54
C ALA A 90 4.68 23.21 5.83
N ALA A 91 3.37 23.49 5.75
CA ALA A 91 2.46 23.48 6.88
C ALA A 91 2.25 22.08 7.50
N VAL A 92 2.25 21.03 6.67
CA VAL A 92 2.19 19.64 7.15
C VAL A 92 3.46 19.28 7.94
N HIS A 93 4.63 19.68 7.44
CA HIS A 93 5.92 19.35 8.06
C HIS A 93 6.23 20.18 9.30
N GLN A 94 5.76 21.43 9.38
CA GLN A 94 5.94 22.27 10.55
C GLN A 94 5.36 21.64 11.83
N LYS A 95 4.31 20.79 11.70
CA LYS A 95 3.70 20.07 12.81
C LYS A 95 4.55 18.93 13.38
N TRP A 96 5.53 18.45 12.62
CA TRP A 96 6.48 17.41 13.02
C TRP A 96 7.80 17.97 13.53
N GLN A 97 7.96 19.30 13.53
CA GLN A 97 9.11 19.96 14.15
C GLN A 97 8.88 20.10 15.67
N PRO A 98 9.95 19.97 16.48
CA PRO A 98 9.86 20.18 17.91
C PRO A 98 9.38 21.62 18.20
N VAL A 99 8.35 21.74 19.04
CA VAL A 99 7.85 23.04 19.51
C VAL A 99 8.91 23.61 20.46
N GLY A 100 9.53 24.74 20.09
CA GLY A 100 10.45 25.45 20.99
C GLY A 100 11.86 25.76 20.47
N GLY A 101 12.12 25.70 19.16
CA GLY A 101 13.37 26.23 18.60
C GLY A 101 14.63 25.37 18.85
N SER A 102 14.47 24.15 19.34
CA SER A 102 15.56 23.17 19.33
C SER A 102 15.90 22.77 17.89
N THR A 103 17.18 22.46 17.63
CA THR A 103 17.63 21.97 16.33
C THR A 103 16.85 20.72 15.94
N PHE A 104 16.23 20.72 14.76
CA PHE A 104 15.52 19.57 14.22
C PHE A 104 16.47 18.37 14.10
N ASP A 105 16.23 17.32 14.89
CA ASP A 105 16.92 16.04 14.79
C ASP A 105 16.06 15.04 13.99
N ARG A 106 16.59 14.60 12.85
CA ARG A 106 15.88 13.66 11.96
C ARG A 106 15.73 12.29 12.61
N GLY A 107 16.68 11.85 13.42
CA GLY A 107 16.65 10.56 14.10
C GLY A 107 15.50 10.52 15.12
N ASP A 108 15.35 11.56 15.93
CA ASP A 108 14.27 11.63 16.92
C ASP A 108 12.89 11.79 16.26
N CYS A 109 12.79 12.55 15.16
CA CYS A 109 11.56 12.58 14.37
C CYS A 109 11.17 11.18 13.86
N LYS A 110 12.13 10.41 13.33
CA LYS A 110 11.86 9.06 12.84
C LYS A 110 11.39 8.13 13.95
N LYS A 111 12.02 8.17 15.12
CA LYS A 111 11.60 7.37 16.29
C LYS A 111 10.16 7.69 16.70
N GLU A 112 9.83 8.97 16.81
CA GLU A 112 8.49 9.43 17.14
C GLU A 112 7.47 9.02 16.06
N GLY A 113 7.82 9.16 14.78
CA GLY A 113 7.01 8.71 13.65
C GLY A 113 6.72 7.21 13.69
N THR A 114 7.75 6.38 13.94
CA THR A 114 7.59 4.93 14.09
C THR A 114 6.74 4.57 15.30
N ALA A 115 6.93 5.23 16.44
CA ALA A 115 6.10 5.00 17.63
C ALA A 115 4.62 5.32 17.36
N ARG A 116 4.34 6.47 16.70
CA ARG A 116 2.97 6.84 16.29
C ARG A 116 2.38 5.89 15.28
N CYS A 117 3.19 5.38 14.34
CA CYS A 117 2.74 4.35 13.40
C CYS A 117 2.25 3.11 14.15
N ARG A 118 3.07 2.61 15.09
CA ARG A 118 2.75 1.40 15.85
C ARG A 118 1.46 1.56 16.65
N LEU A 119 1.27 2.69 17.32
CA LEU A 119 0.02 2.97 18.03
C LEU A 119 -1.21 2.90 17.10
N ILE A 120 -1.12 3.48 15.90
CA ILE A 120 -2.23 3.44 14.93
C ILE A 120 -2.49 2.02 14.44
N VAL A 121 -1.44 1.25 14.13
CA VAL A 121 -1.58 -0.13 13.64
C VAL A 121 -2.12 -1.03 14.75
N GLU A 122 -1.59 -0.96 15.96
CA GLU A 122 -2.04 -1.76 17.11
C GLU A 122 -3.52 -1.50 17.45
N GLU A 123 -3.97 -0.24 17.40
CA GLU A 123 -5.35 0.12 17.74
C GLU A 123 -6.33 -0.09 16.59
N HIS A 124 -5.88 0.02 15.33
CA HIS A 124 -6.76 0.11 14.17
C HIS A 124 -6.39 -0.79 12.99
N ALA A 125 -5.59 -1.84 13.18
CA ALA A 125 -5.18 -2.75 12.11
C ALA A 125 -6.35 -3.30 11.28
N GLU A 126 -7.35 -3.92 11.93
CA GLU A 126 -8.48 -4.52 11.22
C GLU A 126 -9.34 -3.47 10.48
N PRO A 127 -9.74 -2.33 11.09
CA PRO A 127 -10.43 -1.27 10.38
C PRO A 127 -9.66 -0.73 9.17
N LEU A 128 -8.33 -0.55 9.30
CA LEU A 128 -7.49 -0.05 8.22
C LEU A 128 -7.40 -1.06 7.08
N LEU A 129 -7.19 -2.33 7.40
CA LEU A 129 -7.12 -3.40 6.43
C LEU A 129 -8.39 -3.50 5.58
N ARG A 130 -9.55 -3.56 6.25
CA ARG A 130 -10.86 -3.62 5.57
C ARG A 130 -11.08 -2.37 4.72
N ALA A 131 -10.76 -1.20 5.26
CA ALA A 131 -10.93 0.06 4.54
C ALA A 131 -10.02 0.16 3.30
N SER A 132 -8.78 -0.34 3.37
CA SER A 132 -7.88 -0.34 2.21
C SER A 132 -8.37 -1.29 1.12
N LEU A 133 -8.86 -2.48 1.48
CA LEU A 133 -9.47 -3.41 0.51
C LEU A 133 -10.72 -2.82 -0.17
N ASP A 134 -11.50 -2.03 0.56
CA ASP A 134 -12.70 -1.34 0.05
C ASP A 134 -12.38 -0.02 -0.69
N GLY A 135 -11.11 0.42 -0.74
CA GLY A 135 -10.71 1.70 -1.32
C GLY A 135 -11.14 2.93 -0.50
N LYS A 136 -11.45 2.75 0.78
CA LYS A 136 -12.00 3.76 1.71
C LYS A 136 -11.02 4.19 2.81
N GLY A 137 -9.72 3.90 2.68
CA GLY A 137 -8.74 4.16 3.75
C GLY A 137 -8.64 5.63 4.20
N VAL A 138 -8.84 6.59 3.30
CA VAL A 138 -8.89 8.04 3.62
C VAL A 138 -10.02 8.35 4.61
N ALA A 139 -11.22 7.86 4.28
CA ALA A 139 -12.41 8.02 5.10
C ALA A 139 -12.26 7.29 6.44
N ALA A 140 -11.61 6.12 6.44
CA ALA A 140 -11.29 5.39 7.65
C ALA A 140 -10.32 6.18 8.55
N CYS A 141 -9.24 6.75 8.01
CA CYS A 141 -8.34 7.60 8.78
C CYS A 141 -9.02 8.81 9.40
N ALA A 142 -9.95 9.44 8.68
CA ALA A 142 -10.75 10.56 9.20
C ALA A 142 -11.69 10.14 10.34
N LYS A 143 -12.23 8.90 10.26
CA LYS A 143 -13.13 8.35 11.28
C LYS A 143 -12.40 7.83 12.52
N LEU A 144 -11.23 7.22 12.33
CA LEU A 144 -10.46 6.56 13.38
C LEU A 144 -9.71 7.56 14.25
N LEU A 145 -9.17 8.63 13.65
CA LEU A 145 -8.32 9.57 14.37
C LEU A 145 -9.02 10.91 14.62
N PRO A 146 -9.11 11.35 15.89
CA PRO A 146 -9.68 12.67 16.19
C PRO A 146 -8.85 13.77 15.51
N LEU A 147 -9.54 14.81 15.03
CA LEU A 147 -8.94 15.96 14.31
C LEU A 147 -8.33 15.61 12.93
N CYS A 148 -8.69 14.45 12.35
CA CYS A 148 -8.33 14.11 10.98
C CYS A 148 -9.49 14.45 10.03
N GLU A 149 -9.36 15.54 9.27
CA GLU A 149 -10.34 15.94 8.28
C GLU A 149 -10.06 15.26 6.94
N GLU A 150 -11.10 14.75 6.25
CA GLU A 150 -10.96 14.10 4.95
C GLU A 150 -10.28 15.00 3.90
N ALA A 151 -10.56 16.31 3.92
CA ALA A 151 -9.95 17.26 2.98
C ALA A 151 -8.42 17.33 3.14
N ARG A 152 -7.93 17.35 4.38
CA ARG A 152 -6.50 17.33 4.69
C ARG A 152 -5.85 16.01 4.27
N SER A 153 -6.56 14.92 4.50
CA SER A 153 -6.17 13.57 4.11
C SER A 153 -6.06 13.41 2.60
N ALA A 154 -7.02 13.92 1.83
CA ALA A 154 -7.00 13.89 0.36
C ALA A 154 -5.86 14.75 -0.22
N ALA A 155 -5.57 15.92 0.37
CA ALA A 155 -4.49 16.79 -0.08
C ALA A 155 -3.11 16.12 0.02
N MET A 156 -2.85 15.36 1.09
CA MET A 156 -1.58 14.66 1.28
C MET A 156 -1.36 13.57 0.21
N LEU A 157 -2.41 12.83 -0.18
CA LEU A 157 -2.31 11.81 -1.23
C LEU A 157 -1.98 12.40 -2.60
N LEU A 158 -2.55 13.56 -2.93
CA LEU A 158 -2.29 14.26 -4.20
C LEU A 158 -0.85 14.81 -4.31
N VAL A 159 -0.19 15.05 -3.17
CA VAL A 159 1.23 15.43 -3.13
C VAL A 159 2.11 14.20 -3.35
N GLU A 160 1.78 13.07 -2.73
CA GLU A 160 2.52 11.81 -2.85
C GLU A 160 2.43 11.16 -4.23
N GLU A 161 1.26 11.20 -4.88
CA GLU A 161 1.08 10.70 -6.26
C GLU A 161 1.93 11.48 -7.26
N ARG A 162 2.18 12.77 -7.01
CA ARG A 162 3.04 13.61 -7.86
C ARG A 162 4.53 13.36 -7.68
N HIS A 163 4.95 12.83 -6.53
CA HIS A 163 6.37 12.63 -6.19
C HIS A 163 6.81 11.16 -6.16
N SER A 164 5.90 10.20 -6.35
CA SER A 164 6.25 8.78 -6.45
C SER A 164 6.89 8.46 -7.82
N PRO A 165 8.12 7.94 -7.88
CA PRO A 165 8.66 7.40 -9.11
C PRO A 165 7.80 6.20 -9.56
N LYS A 166 7.41 6.18 -10.83
CA LYS A 166 6.70 5.05 -11.43
C LYS A 166 7.54 3.78 -11.25
N VAL A 167 7.02 2.81 -10.50
CA VAL A 167 7.64 1.49 -10.40
C VAL A 167 7.51 0.82 -11.77
N THR A 168 8.61 0.71 -12.50
CA THR A 168 8.69 -0.12 -13.70
C THR A 168 8.68 -1.59 -13.25
N PRO A 169 7.76 -2.43 -13.76
CA PRO A 169 7.72 -3.83 -13.38
C PRO A 169 9.05 -4.52 -13.76
N LYS A 170 9.57 -5.29 -12.82
CA LYS A 170 10.80 -6.07 -12.95
C LYS A 170 10.55 -7.19 -13.95
N ALA A 171 11.38 -7.27 -14.99
CA ALA A 171 11.25 -8.26 -16.05
C ALA A 171 11.39 -9.70 -15.50
N GLU A 172 10.29 -10.44 -15.57
CA GLU A 172 10.14 -11.86 -15.91
C GLU A 172 11.37 -12.77 -15.69
N GLU A 173 11.43 -13.44 -14.54
CA GLU A 173 12.25 -14.64 -14.38
C GLU A 173 11.39 -15.87 -14.74
N SER A 174 11.66 -16.42 -15.92
CA SER A 174 11.00 -17.60 -16.50
C SER A 174 11.01 -18.80 -15.55
N GLN A 175 9.83 -19.23 -15.08
CA GLN A 175 9.68 -20.56 -14.48
C GLN A 175 9.72 -21.64 -15.58
N PRO A 176 10.46 -22.75 -15.37
CA PRO A 176 10.53 -23.85 -16.32
C PRO A 176 9.18 -24.59 -16.44
N PRO A 177 8.88 -25.18 -17.62
CA PRO A 177 7.61 -25.85 -17.86
C PRO A 177 7.42 -27.08 -16.98
N PRO A 178 6.16 -27.42 -16.61
CA PRO A 178 5.87 -28.63 -15.86
C PRO A 178 6.22 -29.88 -16.69
N PRO A 179 6.69 -30.97 -16.05
CA PRO A 179 7.04 -32.20 -16.74
C PRO A 179 5.80 -32.83 -17.37
N THR A 180 5.90 -33.17 -18.65
CA THR A 180 4.90 -33.95 -19.36
C THR A 180 5.03 -35.40 -18.93
N GLU A 181 4.03 -35.88 -18.18
CA GLU A 181 3.80 -37.30 -17.95
C GLU A 181 3.53 -37.94 -19.32
N LYS A 182 4.47 -38.76 -19.78
CA LYS A 182 4.29 -39.60 -20.95
C LYS A 182 3.54 -40.84 -20.49
N ASP A 183 2.39 -41.08 -21.11
CA ASP A 183 1.73 -42.38 -21.10
C ASP A 183 2.75 -43.46 -21.53
N GLU A 184 3.08 -44.37 -20.62
CA GLU A 184 3.68 -45.66 -20.94
C GLU A 184 2.58 -46.72 -20.97
N VAL A 185 2.30 -47.17 -22.20
CA VAL A 185 1.86 -48.49 -22.68
C VAL A 185 0.50 -49.03 -22.22
#